data_AF-A0A231VPG9-F1
#
_entry.id   AF-A0A231VPG9-F1
#
_cell.length_a   1.000
_cell.length_b   1.000
_cell.length_c   1.000
_cell.angle_alpha   90.00
_cell.angle_beta   90.00
_cell.angle_gamma   90.00
#
_symmetry.space_group_name_H-M   'P 1'
#
loop_
_entity.id
_entity.type
_entity.pdbx_description
1 polymer ?
#
loop_
_entity_poly.entity_id
_entity_poly.type
_entity_poly.pdbx_seq_one_letter_code
_entity_poly.pdbx_strand_id
1 'polypeptide(L)' 'HDMEFCAKFADKCTFMFDGHLNTLLATQSFFADNFFFTTPINRIARDQVKDALLPVDLKLANHPERG' A
#
# COMPACT_ATOMS: atom_id res chain seq x y z
N HIS A 1 13.16 0.52 -3.19
CA HIS A 1 12.94 -0.49 -4.25
C HIS A 1 12.18 -1.69 -3.73
N ASP A 2 12.52 -2.21 -2.55
CA ASP A 2 11.65 -3.15 -1.84
C ASP A 2 10.47 -2.39 -1.22
N MET A 3 9.26 -2.62 -1.75
CA MET A 3 8.07 -1.89 -1.32
C MET A 3 7.50 -2.45 -0.01
N GLU A 4 7.59 -3.75 0.23
CA GLU A 4 7.08 -4.36 1.47
C GLU A 4 7.96 -4.00 2.67
N PHE A 5 9.29 -4.00 2.47
CA PHE A 5 10.21 -3.52 3.50
C PHE A 5 9.94 -2.05 3.86
N CYS A 6 9.82 -1.18 2.85
CA CYS A 6 9.50 0.23 3.09
C CYS A 6 8.12 0.40 3.76
N ALA A 7 7.10 -0.34 3.32
CA ALA A 7 5.77 -0.29 3.94
C ALA A 7 5.78 -0.69 5.42
N LYS A 8 6.66 -1.61 5.81
CA LYS A 8 6.76 -2.11 7.18
C LYS A 8 7.59 -1.22 8.11
N PHE A 9 8.63 -0.55 7.61
CA PHE A 9 9.65 0.07 8.45
C PHE A 9 9.82 1.58 8.26
N ALA A 10 9.31 2.16 7.18
CA ALA A 10 9.43 3.59 6.94
C ALA A 10 8.20 4.35 7.47
N ASP A 11 8.42 5.50 8.10
CA ASP A 11 7.34 6.42 8.49
C ASP A 11 6.83 7.25 7.31
N LYS A 12 7.77 7.62 6.42
CA LYS A 12 7.53 8.46 5.25
C LYS A 12 8.31 7.94 4.06
N CYS A 13 7.72 8.08 2.87
CA CYS A 13 8.31 7.69 1.60
C CYS A 13 8.23 8.83 0.59
N THR A 14 9.20 8.87 -0.32
CA THR A 14 9.17 9.73 -1.51
C THR A 14 9.61 8.92 -2.72
N PHE A 15 9.25 9.40 -3.90
CA PHE A 15 9.65 8.82 -5.17
C PHE A 15 10.77 9.64 -5.79
N MET A 16 11.85 8.96 -6.21
CA MET A 16 12.95 9.56 -6.94
C MET A 16 12.93 9.07 -8.38
N PHE A 17 12.96 10.00 -9.33
CA PHE A 17 13.06 9.69 -10.75
C PHE A 17 13.75 10.82 -11.50
N ASP A 18 14.64 10.47 -12.42
CA ASP A 18 15.37 11.42 -13.26
C ASP A 18 16.09 12.54 -12.47
N GLY A 19 16.72 12.17 -11.35
CA GLY A 19 17.39 13.14 -10.47
C GLY A 19 16.44 14.04 -9.66
N HIS A 20 15.13 13.89 -9.80
CA HIS A 20 14.12 14.64 -9.06
C HIS A 20 13.49 13.80 -7.96
N LEU A 21 13.19 14.46 -6.84
CA LEU A 21 12.40 13.91 -5.74
C LEU A 21 11.00 14.49 -5.75
N ASN A 22 10.01 13.62 -5.61
CA ASN A 22 8.64 14.03 -5.39
C ASN A 22 8.41 14.45 -3.93
N THR A 23 7.20 14.89 -3.63
CA THR A 23 6.76 15.22 -2.28
C THR A 23 6.96 14.04 -1.33
N LEU A 24 7.52 14.33 -0.15
CA LEU A 24 7.60 13.37 0.95
C LEU A 24 6.20 13.15 1.55
N LEU A 25 5.72 11.91 1.56
CA LEU A 25 4.40 11.54 2.04
C LEU A 25 4.51 10.53 3.18
N ALA A 26 3.45 10.41 3.99
CA ALA A 26 3.32 9.27 4.91
C ALA A 26 3.31 7.97 4.11
N THR A 27 3.95 6.93 4.63
CA THR A 27 4.10 5.63 3.95
C THR A 27 2.77 5.06 3.47
N GLN A 28 1.72 5.19 4.28
CA GLN A 28 0.37 4.75 3.95
C GLN A 28 -0.14 5.41 2.66
N SER A 29 -0.17 6.75 2.63
CA SER A 29 -0.62 7.52 1.48
C SER A 29 0.30 7.34 0.27
N PHE A 30 1.60 7.22 0.49
CA PHE A 30 2.55 6.95 -0.59
C PHE A 30 2.20 5.67 -1.33
N PHE A 31 1.99 4.55 -0.63
CA PHE A 31 1.72 3.28 -1.31
C PHE A 31 0.25 3.13 -1.74
N ALA A 32 -0.73 3.51 -0.91
CA ALA A 32 -2.15 3.29 -1.22
C ALA A 32 -2.68 4.13 -2.39
N ASP A 33 -2.13 5.33 -2.59
CA ASP A 33 -2.55 6.23 -3.68
C ASP A 33 -1.71 6.08 -4.95
N ASN A 34 -0.61 5.32 -4.93
CA ASN A 34 0.20 5.03 -6.11
C ASN A 34 -0.16 3.70 -6.75
N PHE A 35 -0.38 3.68 -8.07
CA PHE A 35 -0.71 2.44 -8.78
C PHE A 35 0.53 1.61 -9.15
N PHE A 36 1.60 2.29 -9.57
CA PHE A 36 2.83 1.65 -10.05
C PHE A 36 3.79 1.32 -8.91
N PHE A 37 3.88 2.22 -7.93
CA PHE A 37 4.79 2.12 -6.80
C PHE A 37 4.01 1.80 -5.53
N THR A 38 3.47 0.58 -5.48
CA THR A 38 2.72 0.04 -4.34
C THR A 38 3.02 -1.42 -4.09
N THR A 39 2.70 -1.89 -2.89
CA THR A 39 2.94 -3.27 -2.49
C THR A 39 2.07 -4.24 -3.32
N PRO A 40 2.49 -5.51 -3.44
CA PRO A 40 1.68 -6.53 -4.11
C PRO A 40 0.27 -6.65 -3.50
N ILE A 41 0.17 -6.56 -2.17
CA ILE A 41 -1.10 -6.65 -1.45
C ILE A 41 -2.03 -5.49 -1.82
N ASN A 42 -1.54 -4.26 -1.83
CA ASN A 42 -2.36 -3.13 -2.25
C ASN A 42 -2.84 -3.30 -3.68
N ARG A 43 -1.94 -3.69 -4.59
CA ARG A 43 -2.27 -3.89 -6.01
C ARG A 43 -3.40 -4.91 -6.21
N ILE A 44 -3.40 -6.00 -5.43
CA ILE A 44 -4.42 -7.06 -5.54
C ILE A 44 -5.72 -6.67 -4.83
N ALA A 45 -5.63 -6.08 -3.65
CA ALA A 45 -6.77 -5.93 -2.75
C ALA A 45 -7.44 -4.55 -2.80
N ARG A 46 -6.86 -3.54 -3.49
CA ARG A 46 -7.31 -2.13 -3.40
C ARG A 46 -8.78 -1.89 -3.69
N ASP A 47 -9.40 -2.72 -4.54
CA ASP A 47 -10.82 -2.59 -4.88
C ASP A 47 -11.74 -3.03 -3.74
N GLN A 48 -11.23 -3.82 -2.79
CA GLN A 48 -11.93 -4.29 -1.60
C GLN A 48 -11.46 -3.57 -0.32
N VAL A 49 -10.14 -3.37 -0.20
CA VAL A 49 -9.48 -2.75 0.95
C VAL A 49 -8.39 -1.81 0.42
N LYS A 50 -8.78 -0.55 0.14
CA LYS A 50 -7.90 0.46 -0.48
C LYS A 50 -6.58 0.67 0.29
N ASP A 51 -6.63 0.57 1.60
CA ASP A 51 -5.51 0.89 2.49
C ASP A 51 -4.65 -0.33 2.88
N ALA A 52 -4.94 -1.53 2.37
CA ALA A 52 -4.10 -2.69 2.68
C ALA A 52 -2.74 -2.59 1.99
N LEU A 53 -1.65 -2.60 2.76
CA LEU A 53 -0.28 -2.60 2.24
C LEU A 53 0.45 -3.92 2.48
N LEU A 54 0.12 -4.62 3.56
CA LEU A 54 0.75 -5.88 3.97
C LEU A 54 -0.32 -6.96 4.18
N PRO A 55 0.05 -8.26 4.16
CA PRO A 55 -0.92 -9.34 4.33
C PRO A 55 -1.70 -9.24 5.65
N VAL A 56 -1.06 -8.71 6.69
CA VAL A 56 -1.65 -8.50 8.03
C VAL A 56 -2.78 -7.47 8.04
N ASP A 57 -2.85 -6.60 7.02
CA ASP A 57 -3.91 -5.59 6.92
C ASP A 57 -5.23 -6.18 6.42
N LEU A 58 -5.18 -7.37 5.81
CA LEU A 58 -6.36 -8.05 5.28
C LEU A 58 -7.12 -8.77 6.39
N LYS A 59 -8.44 -8.63 6.37
CA LYS A 59 -9.36 -9.34 7.26
C LYS A 59 -10.42 -10.03 6.42
N LEU A 60 -10.77 -11.26 6.80
CA LEU A 60 -11.89 -11.96 6.20
C LEU A 60 -13.18 -11.21 6.55
N ALA A 61 -13.95 -10.85 5.54
CA ALA A 61 -15.32 -10.42 5.76
C ALA A 61 -16.13 -11.65 6.16
N ASN A 62 -16.77 -11.62 7.33
CA ASN A 62 -17.76 -12.63 7.69
C ASN A 62 -18.92 -12.50 6.70
N HIS A 63 -19.11 -13.49 5.83
CA HIS A 63 -20.30 -13.54 5.01
C HIS A 63 -21.48 -13.86 5.94
N PRO A 64 -22.54 -13.04 6.01
CA PRO A 64 -23.76 -13.49 6.66
C PRO A 64 -24.24 -14.71 5.87
N GLU A 65 -24.38 -15.84 6.55
CA GLU A 65 -24.92 -17.10 6.03
C GLU A 65 -26.12 -16.77 5.14
N ARG A 66 -25.99 -17.03 3.83
CA ARG A 66 -27.13 -16.96 2.92
C ARG A 66 -27.99 -18.19 3.21
N GLY A 67 -29.06 -17.98 3.98
CA GLY A 67 -30.13 -18.95 4.18
C GLY A 67 -30.88 -19.28 2.90
#